data_AF-R7FJN5-F1
#
_entry.id   AF-R7FJN5-F1
#
_cell.length_a   1.000
_cell.length_b   1.000
_cell.length_c   1.000
_cell.angle_alpha   90.00
_cell.angle_beta   90.00
_cell.angle_gamma   90.00
#
_symmetry.space_group_name_H-M   'P 1'
#
loop_
_entity.id
_entity.type
_entity.pdbx_description
1 polymer ?
#
loop_
_entity_poly.entity_id
_entity_poly.type
_entity_poly.pdbx_seq_one_letter_code
_entity_poly.pdbx_strand_id
1 'polypeptide(L)'
;MDFGPLTEPESIAIYNFTLAHNFELTISFHTQGQEIYWNFQNINPPLGYEIGTKFAKSSGYILTDVPYNSSFAGYKDWFIQDYNRPGYTIEAGLGENPLPITQFDEIYKNNLGILILGAISTDFLLKQF
;
A
#
# COMPACT_ATOMS: atom_id res chain seq x y z
N MET A 1 25.04 -14.72 -12.29
CA MET A 1 24.22 -14.89 -11.07
C MET A 1 23.43 -13.61 -10.92
N ASP A 2 22.15 -13.65 -11.28
CA ASP A 2 21.23 -12.50 -11.29
C ASP A 2 20.59 -12.31 -9.92
N PHE A 3 21.36 -11.86 -8.93
CA PHE A 3 20.80 -11.40 -7.66
C PHE A 3 20.96 -9.89 -7.59
N GLY A 4 20.00 -9.16 -8.15
CA GLY A 4 19.92 -7.71 -8.15
C GLY A 4 18.45 -7.26 -8.19
N PRO A 5 18.12 -5.99 -7.90
CA PRO A 5 16.76 -5.49 -8.09
C PRO A 5 16.35 -5.59 -9.57
N LEU A 6 15.04 -5.77 -9.82
CA LEU A 6 14.46 -5.81 -11.18
C LEU A 6 15.00 -6.95 -12.07
N THR A 7 15.24 -8.13 -11.52
CA THR A 7 15.60 -9.34 -12.29
C THR A 7 14.37 -10.16 -12.69
N GLU A 8 13.39 -10.25 -11.81
CA GLU A 8 12.18 -11.04 -12.06
C GLU A 8 11.25 -10.33 -13.06
N PRO A 9 10.68 -11.06 -14.03
CA PRO A 9 9.87 -10.47 -15.09
C PRO A 9 8.63 -9.73 -14.56
N GLU A 10 8.04 -10.20 -13.45
CA GLU A 10 6.90 -9.55 -12.78
C GLU A 10 7.31 -8.18 -12.21
N SER A 11 8.49 -8.11 -11.58
CA SER A 11 9.01 -6.87 -11.02
C SER A 11 9.32 -5.85 -12.12
N ILE A 12 9.92 -6.31 -13.23
CA ILE A 12 10.19 -5.47 -14.41
C ILE A 12 8.89 -4.95 -15.02
N ALA A 13 7.85 -5.78 -15.11
CA ALA A 13 6.56 -5.38 -15.67
C ALA A 13 5.91 -4.25 -14.85
N ILE A 14 5.85 -4.39 -13.51
CA ILE A 14 5.30 -3.37 -12.62
C ILE A 14 6.14 -2.08 -12.64
N TYR A 15 7.47 -2.21 -12.68
CA TYR A 15 8.38 -1.07 -12.80
C TYR A 15 8.11 -0.27 -14.09
N ASN A 16 8.14 -0.94 -15.25
CA ASN A 16 7.90 -0.30 -16.55
C ASN A 16 6.49 0.29 -16.65
N PHE A 17 5.48 -0.42 -16.12
CA PHE A 17 4.12 0.09 -16.08
C PHE A 17 4.01 1.36 -15.22
N THR A 18 4.71 1.40 -14.08
CA THR A 18 4.74 2.60 -13.23
C THR A 18 5.46 3.76 -13.91
N LEU A 19 6.58 3.53 -14.60
CA LEU A 19 7.29 4.56 -15.35
C LEU A 19 6.43 5.17 -16.48
N ALA A 20 5.55 4.35 -17.09
CA ALA A 20 4.71 4.78 -18.20
C ALA A 20 3.46 5.58 -17.77
N HIS A 21 3.19 5.71 -16.47
CA HIS A 21 1.99 6.35 -15.94
C HIS A 21 2.31 7.37 -14.84
N ASN A 22 1.39 8.32 -14.63
CA ASN A 22 1.52 9.33 -13.58
C ASN A 22 0.61 9.00 -12.39
N PHE A 23 0.85 7.87 -11.71
CA PHE A 23 0.04 7.47 -10.56
C PHE A 23 0.18 8.46 -9.41
N GLU A 24 -0.93 8.91 -8.86
CA GLU A 24 -0.94 9.81 -7.71
C GLU A 24 -0.80 9.06 -6.38
N LEU A 25 -1.19 7.78 -6.36
CA LEU A 25 -1.15 6.90 -5.21
C LEU A 25 -1.05 5.44 -5.65
N THR A 26 -0.42 4.58 -4.83
CA THR A 26 -0.39 3.13 -5.04
C THR A 26 -0.85 2.34 -3.81
N ILE A 27 -1.45 1.16 -4.03
CA ILE A 27 -1.88 0.22 -2.98
C ILE A 27 -1.40 -1.18 -3.37
N SER A 28 -0.61 -1.79 -2.50
CA SER A 28 -0.14 -3.18 -2.63
C SER A 28 -0.85 -4.03 -1.59
N PHE A 29 -1.67 -4.99 -2.03
CA PHE A 29 -2.36 -5.92 -1.13
C PHE A 29 -1.50 -7.13 -0.81
N HIS A 30 -1.41 -7.42 0.48
CA HIS A 30 -0.73 -8.56 1.08
C HIS A 30 -1.64 -9.20 2.14
N THR A 31 -1.19 -10.30 2.72
CA THR A 31 -1.77 -10.90 3.92
C THR A 31 -0.61 -11.29 4.84
N GLN A 32 -0.68 -11.10 6.14
CA GLN A 32 -1.85 -10.88 6.99
C GLN A 32 -1.51 -9.96 8.17
N GLY A 33 -2.51 -9.45 8.87
CA GLY A 33 -2.29 -8.66 10.11
C GLY A 33 -3.33 -7.59 10.38
N GLN A 34 -4.17 -7.25 9.40
CA GLN A 34 -5.05 -6.09 9.44
C GLN A 34 -4.29 -4.79 9.70
N GLU A 35 -3.19 -4.60 8.97
CA GLU A 35 -2.29 -3.45 9.08
C GLU A 35 -2.20 -2.67 7.78
N ILE A 36 -1.88 -1.38 7.90
CA ILE A 36 -1.64 -0.46 6.80
C ILE A 36 -0.29 0.20 7.02
N TYR A 37 0.66 -0.07 6.13
CA TYR A 37 1.97 0.59 6.13
C TYR A 37 2.00 1.72 5.11
N TRP A 38 2.50 2.89 5.49
CA TRP A 38 2.28 4.14 4.72
C TRP A 38 3.53 5.01 4.52
N ASN A 39 4.65 4.72 5.19
CA ASN A 39 5.89 5.48 5.09
C ASN A 39 7.09 4.60 4.71
N PHE A 40 8.25 5.21 4.48
CA PHE A 40 9.50 4.50 4.21
C PHE A 40 10.71 5.28 4.75
N GLN A 41 11.48 4.72 5.68
CA GLN A 41 12.73 5.29 6.22
C GLN A 41 12.68 6.82 6.52
N ASN A 42 11.62 7.27 7.21
CA ASN A 42 11.33 8.68 7.53
C ASN A 42 10.87 9.57 6.36
N ILE A 43 10.69 9.00 5.16
CA ILE A 43 10.01 9.65 4.05
C ILE A 43 8.51 9.51 4.30
N ASN A 44 7.88 10.64 4.62
CA ASN A 44 6.44 10.78 4.78
C ASN A 44 5.89 11.53 3.57
N PRO A 45 5.25 10.85 2.60
CA PRO A 45 4.74 11.51 1.42
C PRO A 45 3.64 12.52 1.80
N PRO A 46 3.50 13.64 1.07
CA PRO A 46 2.43 14.60 1.30
C PRO A 46 1.05 13.92 1.31
N LEU A 47 0.21 14.27 2.29
CA LEU A 47 -1.11 13.67 2.55
C LEU A 47 -1.10 12.16 2.86
N GLY A 48 0.05 11.50 2.87
CA GLY A 48 0.17 10.05 3.05
C GLY A 48 -0.44 9.55 4.36
N TYR A 49 -0.14 10.23 5.46
CA TYR A 49 -0.70 9.89 6.78
C TYR A 49 -2.21 10.14 6.85
N GLU A 50 -2.68 11.26 6.26
CA GLU A 50 -4.09 11.65 6.32
C GLU A 50 -4.97 10.69 5.52
N ILE A 51 -4.53 10.31 4.31
CA ILE A 51 -5.19 9.31 3.49
C ILE A 51 -5.14 7.94 4.19
N GLY A 52 -3.98 7.54 4.72
CA GLY A 52 -3.83 6.28 5.47
C GLY A 52 -4.76 6.21 6.69
N THR A 53 -4.95 7.33 7.38
CA THR A 53 -5.88 7.43 8.52
C THR A 53 -7.33 7.23 8.07
N LYS A 54 -7.71 7.73 6.89
CA LYS A 54 -9.04 7.46 6.32
C LYS A 54 -9.20 5.99 5.95
N PHE A 55 -8.17 5.36 5.39
CA PHE A 55 -8.17 3.91 5.11
C PHE A 55 -8.40 3.11 6.39
N ALA A 56 -7.59 3.35 7.42
CA ALA A 56 -7.73 2.69 8.73
C ALA A 56 -9.11 2.87 9.34
N LYS A 57 -9.67 4.09 9.31
CA LYS A 57 -11.04 4.36 9.79
C LYS A 57 -12.09 3.58 9.00
N SER A 58 -11.92 3.43 7.69
CA SER A 58 -12.89 2.74 6.82
C SER A 58 -12.86 1.22 6.96
N SER A 59 -11.69 0.63 7.23
CA SER A 59 -11.49 -0.82 7.28
C SER A 59 -11.44 -1.41 8.68
N GLY A 60 -11.17 -0.57 9.70
CA GLY A 60 -10.84 -1.03 11.05
C GLY A 60 -9.39 -1.51 11.20
N TYR A 61 -8.56 -1.39 10.17
CA TYR A 61 -7.15 -1.83 10.21
C TYR A 61 -6.28 -0.80 10.92
N ILE A 62 -5.14 -1.25 11.45
CA ILE A 62 -4.20 -0.39 12.17
C ILE A 62 -3.27 0.29 11.15
N LEU A 63 -3.28 1.62 11.12
CA LEU A 63 -2.24 2.39 10.44
C LEU A 63 -0.98 2.39 11.28
N THR A 64 0.09 1.76 10.80
CA THR A 64 1.34 1.62 11.55
C THR A 64 2.54 1.83 10.65
N ASP A 65 3.68 2.09 11.28
CA ASP A 65 4.96 2.11 10.61
C ASP A 65 5.39 0.68 10.28
N VAL A 66 6.23 0.57 9.25
CA VAL A 66 6.80 -0.69 8.81
C VAL A 66 7.68 -1.28 9.94
N PRO A 67 7.48 -2.54 10.37
CA PRO A 67 8.32 -3.17 11.37
C PRO A 67 9.80 -3.16 10.97
N TYR A 68 10.70 -2.92 11.93
CA TYR A 68 12.16 -2.84 11.68
C TYR A 68 12.75 -4.12 11.07
N ASN A 69 12.11 -5.26 11.30
CA ASN A 69 12.52 -6.58 10.79
C ASN A 69 11.88 -6.97 9.45
N SER A 70 11.12 -6.07 8.83
CA SER A 70 10.52 -6.32 7.51
C SER A 70 11.56 -6.17 6.38
N SER A 71 11.26 -6.75 5.23
CA SER A 71 12.11 -6.61 4.04
C SER A 71 12.00 -5.19 3.49
N PHE A 72 13.09 -4.43 3.57
CA PHE A 72 13.23 -3.13 2.92
C PHE A 72 13.61 -3.36 1.45
N ALA A 73 12.63 -3.24 0.54
CA ALA A 73 12.76 -3.24 -0.94
C ALA A 73 11.39 -3.46 -1.64
N GLY A 74 10.27 -3.19 -0.96
CA GLY A 74 8.95 -3.41 -1.55
C GLY A 74 8.60 -2.37 -2.61
N TYR A 75 7.62 -2.67 -3.48
CA TYR A 75 7.11 -1.73 -4.48
C TYR A 75 6.68 -0.38 -3.86
N LYS A 76 6.01 -0.43 -2.69
CA LYS A 76 5.64 0.76 -1.90
C LYS A 76 6.86 1.64 -1.58
N ASP A 77 7.95 1.02 -1.12
CA ASP A 77 9.16 1.74 -0.70
C ASP A 77 9.78 2.48 -1.86
N TRP A 78 9.95 1.80 -3.00
CA TRP A 78 10.46 2.39 -4.23
C TRP A 78 9.55 3.53 -4.72
N PHE A 79 8.23 3.33 -4.73
CA PHE A 79 7.29 4.36 -5.16
C PHE A 79 7.35 5.62 -4.27
N ILE A 80 7.40 5.45 -2.95
CA ILE A 80 7.54 6.57 -2.00
C ILE A 80 8.88 7.28 -2.20
N GLN A 81 9.98 6.53 -2.33
CA GLN A 81 11.32 7.09 -2.46
C GLN A 81 11.47 7.90 -3.77
N ASP A 82 11.07 7.33 -4.90
CA ASP A 82 11.36 7.89 -6.22
C ASP A 82 10.36 8.98 -6.63
N TYR A 83 9.10 8.90 -6.17
CA TYR A 83 8.05 9.85 -6.54
C TYR A 83 7.62 10.78 -5.42
N ASN A 84 7.97 10.49 -4.15
CA ASN A 84 7.50 11.19 -2.97
C ASN A 84 5.97 11.35 -2.95
N ARG A 85 5.27 10.27 -3.27
CA ARG A 85 3.80 10.19 -3.34
C ARG A 85 3.25 9.08 -2.44
N PRO A 86 1.97 9.18 -2.02
CA PRO A 86 1.35 8.17 -1.17
C PRO A 86 1.44 6.76 -1.75
N GLY A 87 2.01 5.84 -0.97
CA GLY A 87 2.05 4.42 -1.29
C GLY A 87 1.69 3.60 -0.05
N TYR A 88 0.93 2.53 -0.23
CA TYR A 88 0.44 1.73 0.89
C TYR A 88 0.69 0.24 0.68
N THR A 89 1.01 -0.45 1.76
CA THR A 89 0.89 -1.90 1.87
C THR A 89 -0.29 -2.18 2.79
N ILE A 90 -1.23 -3.00 2.32
CA ILE A 90 -2.39 -3.43 3.10
C ILE A 90 -2.22 -4.91 3.43
N GLU A 91 -2.00 -5.22 4.70
CA GLU A 91 -1.90 -6.58 5.21
C GLU A 91 -3.30 -7.07 5.62
N ALA A 92 -4.02 -7.72 4.71
CA ALA A 92 -5.42 -8.09 4.92
C ALA A 92 -5.60 -9.42 5.67
N GLY A 93 -6.73 -9.54 6.37
CA GLY A 93 -7.08 -10.77 7.10
C GLY A 93 -6.20 -11.06 8.31
N LEU A 94 -6.51 -12.13 9.03
CA LEU A 94 -5.83 -12.52 10.28
C LEU A 94 -5.55 -14.02 10.33
N GLY A 95 -4.44 -14.40 10.96
CA GLY A 95 -4.10 -15.80 11.21
C GLY A 95 -2.71 -16.15 10.67
N GLU A 96 -2.61 -17.33 10.08
CA GLU A 96 -1.39 -17.82 9.41
C GLU A 96 -1.68 -18.09 7.94
N ASN A 97 -0.71 -17.76 7.08
CA ASN A 97 -0.85 -17.94 5.65
C ASN A 97 -0.63 -19.41 5.29
N PRO A 98 -1.39 -19.96 4.32
CA PRO A 98 -2.44 -19.30 3.56
C PRO A 98 -3.72 -19.10 4.39
N LEU A 99 -4.31 -17.90 4.32
CA LEU A 99 -5.56 -17.62 5.00
C LEU A 99 -6.71 -18.49 4.47
N PRO A 100 -7.62 -18.95 5.33
CA PRO A 100 -8.78 -19.73 4.90
C PRO A 100 -9.73 -18.87 4.06
N ILE A 101 -10.24 -19.45 2.97
CA ILE A 101 -11.16 -18.78 2.03
C ILE A 101 -12.43 -18.24 2.69
N THR A 102 -12.81 -18.79 3.85
CA THR A 102 -13.94 -18.31 4.65
C THR A 102 -13.76 -16.87 5.15
N GLN A 103 -12.54 -16.34 5.18
CA GLN A 103 -12.29 -14.92 5.49
C GLN A 103 -12.56 -13.98 4.31
N PHE A 104 -12.73 -14.49 3.09
CA PHE A 104 -12.80 -13.65 1.89
C PHE A 104 -13.87 -12.57 1.98
N ASP A 105 -15.09 -12.91 2.39
CA ASP A 105 -16.20 -11.96 2.45
C ASP A 105 -15.92 -10.81 3.43
N GLU A 106 -15.31 -11.13 4.57
CA GLU A 106 -14.95 -10.13 5.58
C GLU A 106 -13.75 -9.29 5.14
N ILE A 107 -12.73 -9.91 4.54
CA ILE A 107 -11.59 -9.21 3.94
C ILE A 107 -12.09 -8.23 2.88
N TYR A 108 -12.95 -8.68 1.95
CA TYR A 108 -13.49 -7.83 0.89
C TYR A 108 -14.28 -6.66 1.48
N LYS A 109 -15.18 -6.92 2.43
CA LYS A 109 -15.96 -5.89 3.11
C LYS A 109 -15.08 -4.84 3.78
N ASN A 110 -14.04 -5.27 4.50
CA ASN A 110 -13.16 -4.35 5.22
C ASN A 110 -12.30 -3.51 4.25
N ASN A 111 -11.94 -4.05 3.09
CA ASN A 111 -11.08 -3.35 2.12
C ASN A 111 -11.85 -2.51 1.08
N LEU A 112 -13.18 -2.66 0.98
CA LEU A 112 -13.99 -1.88 0.03
C LEU A 112 -13.85 -0.36 0.25
N GLY A 113 -13.83 0.08 1.51
CA GLY A 113 -13.62 1.49 1.85
C GLY A 113 -12.25 2.01 1.41
N ILE A 114 -11.20 1.21 1.57
CA ILE A 114 -9.83 1.53 1.14
C ILE A 114 -9.78 1.73 -0.38
N LEU A 115 -10.39 0.81 -1.15
CA LEU A 115 -10.41 0.89 -2.61
C LEU A 115 -11.12 2.15 -3.11
N ILE A 116 -12.30 2.45 -2.55
CA ILE A 116 -13.08 3.64 -2.94
C ILE A 116 -12.31 4.91 -2.59
N LEU A 117 -11.78 5.00 -1.37
CA LEU A 117 -11.02 6.16 -0.94
C LEU A 117 -9.74 6.31 -1.77
N GLY A 118 -9.02 5.23 -2.06
CA GLY A 118 -7.81 5.27 -2.90
C GLY A 118 -8.06 5.81 -4.30
N ALA A 119 -9.24 5.53 -4.87
CA ALA A 119 -9.65 6.02 -6.18
C ALA A 119 -10.02 7.51 -6.21
N ILE A 120 -10.39 8.13 -5.08
CA ILE A 120 -10.91 9.52 -5.05
C ILE A 120 -10.11 10.48 -4.16
N SER A 121 -9.18 9.99 -3.33
CA SER A 121 -8.60 10.78 -2.25
C SER A 121 -7.72 11.92 -2.72
N THR A 122 -7.08 11.79 -3.87
CA THR A 122 -6.17 12.81 -4.41
C THR A 122 -6.96 13.98 -4.98
N ASP A 123 -8.01 13.73 -5.76
CA ASP A 123 -8.93 14.75 -6.25
C ASP A 123 -9.74 15.44 -5.13
N PHE A 124 -10.16 14.68 -4.12
CA PHE A 124 -11.02 15.17 -3.05
C PHE A 124 -10.27 16.02 -2.02
N LEU A 125 -9.01 15.69 -1.72
CA LEU A 125 -8.17 16.47 -0.80
C LEU A 125 -7.62 17.74 -1.43
N LEU A 126 -7.31 17.72 -2.73
CA LEU A 126 -6.84 18.90 -3.45
C LEU A 126 -7.92 20.00 -3.61
N LYS A 127 -9.21 19.68 -3.44
CA LYS A 127 -10.33 20.64 -3.55
C LYS A 127 -10.73 21.31 -2.22
N GLN A 128 -10.09 20.97 -1.11
CA GLN A 128 -10.36 21.59 0.20
C GLN A 128 -9.39 22.73 0.57
N PHE A 129 -8.52 23.15 -0.35
CA PHE A 129 -7.61 24.29 -0.21
C PHE A 129 -7.77 25.28 -1.36
#